data_AF-A0A9N9X0V4-F1
#
_entry.id   AF-A0A9N9X0V4-F1
#
_cell.length_a   1.000
_cell.length_b   1.000
_cell.length_c   1.000
_cell.angle_alpha   90.00
_cell.angle_beta   90.00
_cell.angle_gamma   90.00
#
_symmetry.space_group_name_H-M   'P 1'
#
loop_
_entity.id
_entity.type
_entity.pdbx_description
1 polymer ?
#
loop_
_entity_poly.entity_id
_entity_poly.type
_entity_poly.pdbx_seq_one_letter_code
_entity_poly.pdbx_strand_id
1 'polypeptide(L)'
;MFQGAKDAEELLSGNLNFGKNLSSLNCLGQPKCEVDGSTLTISTVQSGLVIFWETPNKSTQFQDCFDLSNGVHWYGGPERRVQNWPLEKMTIDGSEPYVVRRDDNFGIPNRKMIEEPIWTTWAKYKRDITDDIILEFAQEVRNHGYNGQIEIDDNWETCYGAQEFSQETFSDVANTVKKLKEMGFRVTLWVHPFVNSDCQNNSDEGVENGYFVVDSNNKTNGSWWNSNDAHQIDFTNPQAAEWWSARLRKLQANPSVYRSVPQEAVPNILTSSYIRTCAKFGDLIEVRSAWSVLPDMIGGNGYNMETPSPELMVRWTQANTFMPAMQFSYLPWEITSPDVMEASKLNGSPVNPPIWWIDPTDAEALACDDDMKSCKNLVLIILGFYLQVSAQLPSCEFISGSSTYNCENIRETFPKIYYGNYNLQCKDCEIKIFSQSTFPHENSLLSMNLSNSGIQMIASEAFKNLRNIRYLYLNNNKITNISANAFEGLRQVDDVEVEHNLIVDLVPGFLNDIQLNTLSLAFNEISEIPDNAFKGSLALLNLNLQHNGIKKIHYDAFAGLDSLEDLDLQHNLLCHLSVGAFKELRALRMLNLANNKLTKFNMGTFSGLRDLSSLILANNFIQVGR
;
A
#
# COMPACT_ATOMS: atom_id res chain seq x y z
N MET A 1 25.02 26.94 8.86
CA MET A 1 26.12 27.30 9.80
C MET A 1 26.65 25.98 10.31
N PHE A 2 27.87 25.60 9.99
CA PHE A 2 28.46 24.33 10.45
C PHE A 2 29.54 24.65 11.47
N GLN A 3 29.44 24.18 12.71
CA GLN A 3 30.38 24.37 13.83
C GLN A 3 31.34 23.16 13.91
N GLY A 4 32.59 23.25 14.41
CA GLY A 4 33.55 22.12 14.34
C GLY A 4 34.95 22.15 15.03
N ALA A 5 35.26 21.37 16.06
CA ALA A 5 36.44 21.52 16.92
C ALA A 5 37.70 20.77 16.50
N LYS A 6 38.76 21.58 16.39
CA LYS A 6 40.13 21.40 16.89
C LYS A 6 40.54 19.95 17.24
N ASP A 7 41.23 19.33 16.31
CA ASP A 7 42.38 18.49 16.61
C ASP A 7 43.56 18.95 15.71
N ALA A 8 44.53 19.61 16.35
CA ALA A 8 45.95 19.86 16.02
C ALA A 8 46.47 20.12 14.57
N GLU A 9 45.69 20.08 13.50
CA GLU A 9 46.16 20.42 12.15
C GLU A 9 45.60 21.78 11.69
N GLU A 10 46.49 22.72 11.38
CA GLU A 10 46.17 24.11 10.98
C GLU A 10 45.54 24.24 9.57
N LEU A 11 45.08 23.15 8.96
CA LEU A 11 44.58 23.14 7.58
C LEU A 11 43.19 22.48 7.52
N LEU A 12 42.21 23.23 7.03
CA LEU A 12 40.96 22.64 6.55
C LEU A 12 41.26 21.86 5.26
N SER A 13 40.97 20.56 5.26
CA SER A 13 40.92 19.75 4.04
C SER A 13 39.45 19.47 3.69
N GLY A 14 39.08 19.64 2.42
CA GLY A 14 37.71 19.48 1.91
C GLY A 14 37.61 19.90 0.46
N ASN A 15 36.49 19.66 -0.23
CA ASN A 15 36.29 20.10 -1.62
C ASN A 15 35.17 21.16 -1.72
N LEU A 16 35.33 22.13 -2.63
CA LEU A 16 34.25 23.08 -2.97
C LEU A 16 33.78 22.81 -4.40
N ASN A 17 32.48 22.58 -4.61
CA ASN A 17 31.92 22.09 -5.88
C ASN A 17 32.43 20.68 -6.28
N PHE A 18 32.29 20.27 -7.55
CA PHE A 18 32.72 18.97 -8.11
C PHE A 18 34.24 18.66 -7.96
N GLY A 19 34.73 18.48 -6.73
CA GLY A 19 36.06 17.92 -6.43
C GLY A 19 37.26 18.88 -6.37
N LYS A 20 37.09 20.18 -6.07
CA LYS A 20 38.24 21.10 -5.92
C LYS A 20 38.79 21.15 -4.49
N ASN A 21 40.04 20.69 -4.35
CA ASN A 21 40.73 20.51 -3.07
C ASN A 21 41.08 21.83 -2.36
N LEU A 22 40.55 22.01 -1.15
CA LEU A 22 40.76 23.16 -0.26
C LEU A 22 42.01 23.02 0.62
N SER A 23 42.69 21.87 0.61
CA SER A 23 43.87 21.61 1.46
C SER A 23 45.06 22.54 1.21
N SER A 24 45.06 23.31 0.11
CA SER A 24 46.07 24.34 -0.17
C SER A 24 45.67 25.76 0.28
N LEU A 25 44.49 25.96 0.87
CA LEU A 25 43.96 27.28 1.25
C LEU A 25 44.05 27.50 2.77
N ASN A 26 44.74 28.57 3.19
CA ASN A 26 44.81 28.99 4.60
C ASN A 26 43.73 30.04 4.91
N CYS A 27 42.50 29.58 5.15
CA CYS A 27 41.37 30.46 5.47
C CYS A 27 41.12 30.59 7.00
N LEU A 28 41.88 29.89 7.84
CA LEU A 28 41.66 29.88 9.29
C LEU A 28 42.13 31.20 9.91
N GLY A 29 41.23 31.91 10.60
CA GLY A 29 41.53 33.20 11.22
C GLY A 29 41.51 34.41 10.26
N GLN A 30 41.20 34.19 8.98
CA GLN A 30 40.97 35.27 8.02
C GLN A 30 39.52 35.77 8.10
N PRO A 31 39.27 37.09 8.03
CA PRO A 31 37.91 37.63 8.12
C PRO A 31 37.01 37.23 6.93
N LYS A 32 37.61 36.99 5.74
CA LYS A 32 36.95 36.46 4.53
C LYS A 32 37.99 35.76 3.64
N CYS A 33 37.64 34.64 3.03
CA CYS A 33 38.45 33.87 2.09
C CYS A 33 37.67 33.66 0.79
N GLU A 34 38.19 34.09 -0.36
CA GLU A 34 37.48 33.97 -1.65
C GLU A 34 37.89 32.69 -2.38
N VAL A 35 36.91 31.88 -2.78
CA VAL A 35 37.12 30.63 -3.51
C VAL A 35 36.11 30.52 -4.65
N ASP A 36 36.58 30.57 -5.91
CA ASP A 36 35.76 30.49 -7.13
C ASP A 36 34.53 31.42 -7.12
N GLY A 37 34.70 32.65 -6.63
CA GLY A 37 33.62 33.65 -6.54
C GLY A 37 32.62 33.41 -5.43
N SER A 38 32.91 32.49 -4.51
CA SER A 38 32.19 32.30 -3.25
C SER A 38 33.04 32.83 -2.08
N THR A 39 32.42 33.57 -1.17
CA THR A 39 33.08 34.06 0.05
C THR A 39 32.92 33.03 1.16
N LEU A 40 34.02 32.60 1.77
CA LEU A 40 34.06 31.69 2.91
C LEU A 40 34.52 32.46 4.17
N THR A 41 33.81 32.27 5.28
CA THR A 41 34.12 32.85 6.59
C THR A 41 34.23 31.72 7.61
N ILE A 42 35.34 31.69 8.35
CA ILE A 42 35.64 30.63 9.33
C ILE A 42 35.92 31.25 10.70
N SER A 43 35.09 30.92 11.69
CA SER A 43 35.13 31.49 13.03
C SER A 43 35.36 30.42 14.09
N THR A 44 36.30 30.60 15.00
CA THR A 44 36.50 29.67 16.13
C THR A 44 35.47 29.88 17.25
N VAL A 45 34.94 28.79 17.82
CA VAL A 45 34.05 28.74 18.98
C VAL A 45 34.53 27.67 19.99
N GLN A 46 33.95 27.64 21.20
CA GLN A 46 34.39 26.73 22.27
C GLN A 46 34.21 25.24 21.93
N SER A 47 33.13 24.89 21.22
CA SER A 47 32.86 23.56 20.69
C SER A 47 33.44 23.34 19.29
N GLY A 48 34.15 24.33 18.71
CA GLY A 48 34.82 24.19 17.42
C GLY A 48 35.05 25.37 16.47
N LEU A 49 34.63 25.23 15.21
CA LEU A 49 34.83 26.12 14.07
C LEU A 49 33.51 26.29 13.33
N VAL A 50 32.95 27.49 13.30
CA VAL A 50 31.82 27.81 12.42
C VAL A 50 32.31 28.16 11.03
N ILE A 51 31.84 27.45 10.00
CA ILE A 51 32.03 27.75 8.58
C ILE A 51 30.73 28.33 8.01
N PHE A 52 30.85 29.48 7.36
CA PHE A 52 29.79 30.15 6.62
C PHE A 52 30.29 30.46 5.21
N TRP A 53 29.45 30.23 4.19
CA TRP A 53 29.79 30.61 2.82
C TRP A 53 28.62 31.34 2.15
N GLU A 54 28.98 32.27 1.26
CA GLU A 54 28.05 32.96 0.38
C GLU A 54 28.50 32.77 -1.06
N THR A 55 27.56 32.48 -1.96
CA THR A 55 27.84 32.33 -3.38
C THR A 55 26.75 33.01 -4.20
N PRO A 56 27.10 33.78 -5.25
CA PRO A 56 26.12 34.31 -6.19
C PRO A 56 25.59 33.24 -7.15
N ASN A 57 26.24 32.07 -7.22
CA ASN A 57 25.85 30.97 -8.10
C ASN A 57 25.09 29.87 -7.34
N LYS A 58 23.76 29.81 -7.56
CA LYS A 58 22.84 28.85 -6.93
C LYS A 58 23.16 27.37 -7.19
N SER A 59 23.98 27.08 -8.19
CA SER A 59 24.43 25.72 -8.52
C SER A 59 25.63 25.26 -7.70
N THR A 60 26.26 26.17 -6.95
CA THR A 60 27.46 25.86 -6.15
C THR A 60 27.03 25.22 -4.83
N GLN A 61 27.51 24.01 -4.59
CA GLN A 61 27.31 23.29 -3.34
C GLN A 61 28.66 23.05 -2.65
N PHE A 62 28.70 23.23 -1.33
CA PHE A 62 29.84 22.80 -0.52
C PHE A 62 29.70 21.30 -0.31
N GLN A 63 30.67 20.51 -0.78
CA GLN A 63 30.59 19.06 -0.77
C GLN A 63 31.69 18.53 0.14
N ASP A 64 31.29 17.93 1.27
CA ASP A 64 32.23 17.33 2.19
C ASP A 64 32.95 16.15 1.51
N CYS A 65 34.25 16.06 1.65
CA CYS A 65 35.09 15.03 1.05
C CYS A 65 36.17 14.63 2.04
N PHE A 66 35.77 13.93 3.10
CA PHE A 66 36.71 13.13 3.88
C PHE A 66 36.78 11.72 3.29
N ASP A 67 37.96 11.33 2.77
CA ASP A 67 38.27 9.94 2.52
C ASP A 67 38.67 9.28 3.84
N LEU A 68 37.75 8.54 4.45
CA LEU A 68 37.98 7.76 5.66
C LEU A 68 38.48 6.35 5.32
N SER A 69 39.52 6.27 4.49
CA SER A 69 40.19 4.99 4.19
C SER A 69 41.02 4.51 5.39
N ASN A 70 40.34 3.97 6.42
CA ASN A 70 40.84 3.07 7.46
C ASN A 70 39.68 2.57 8.36
N GLY A 71 38.56 2.17 7.75
CA GLY A 71 37.48 1.47 8.48
C GLY A 71 36.60 2.35 9.37
N VAL A 72 36.48 3.64 9.06
CA VAL A 72 35.53 4.54 9.73
C VAL A 72 34.51 5.02 8.72
N HIS A 73 33.23 4.76 8.98
CA HIS A 73 32.13 5.18 8.12
C HIS A 73 31.59 6.53 8.59
N TRP A 74 31.34 7.44 7.63
CA TRP A 74 30.60 8.67 7.88
C TRP A 74 29.12 8.35 8.14
N TYR A 75 28.57 8.88 9.23
CA TYR A 75 27.14 8.82 9.53
C TYR A 75 26.64 10.24 9.83
N GLY A 76 26.16 10.92 8.79
CA GLY A 76 25.30 12.08 8.96
C GLY A 76 23.97 11.62 9.58
N GLY A 77 23.73 11.93 10.85
CA GLY A 77 22.39 11.92 11.43
C GLY A 77 21.50 12.99 10.78
N PRO A 78 20.19 13.03 11.11
CA PRO A 78 19.21 13.88 10.43
C PRO A 78 19.70 15.33 10.33
N GLU A 79 19.54 15.92 9.15
CA GLU A 79 20.03 17.26 8.81
C GLU A 79 19.58 18.29 9.85
N ARG A 80 20.48 18.63 10.78
CA ARG A 80 20.31 19.84 11.58
C ARG A 80 20.72 21.05 10.76
N ARG A 81 19.97 22.14 10.89
CA ARG A 81 20.31 23.46 10.35
C ARG A 81 21.68 23.98 10.87
N VAL A 82 22.11 23.49 12.03
CA VAL A 82 23.42 23.73 12.65
C VAL A 82 23.98 22.42 13.22
N GLN A 83 25.11 21.96 12.70
CA GLN A 83 25.84 20.78 13.18
C GLN A 83 27.15 21.18 13.82
N ASN A 84 27.56 20.51 14.89
CA ASN A 84 28.84 20.73 15.57
C ASN A 84 29.76 19.52 15.37
N TRP A 85 30.95 19.74 14.84
CA TRP A 85 32.02 18.76 14.65
C TRP A 85 33.02 18.81 15.82
N PRO A 86 33.79 17.75 16.12
CA PRO A 86 33.47 16.36 15.82
C PRO A 86 32.10 16.01 16.41
N LEU A 87 31.28 15.28 15.63
CA LEU A 87 29.89 14.92 15.96
C LEU A 87 29.80 14.17 17.29
N GLU A 88 30.87 13.44 17.63
CA GLU A 88 31.07 12.68 18.86
C GLU A 88 31.14 13.55 20.12
N LYS A 89 31.37 14.87 20.00
CA LYS A 89 31.37 15.83 21.10
C LYS A 89 30.07 16.64 21.18
N MET A 90 29.08 16.32 20.36
CA MET A 90 27.79 17.00 20.33
C MET A 90 26.88 16.54 21.48
N THR A 91 26.49 17.45 22.36
CA THR A 91 25.50 17.20 23.42
C THR A 91 24.08 17.44 22.89
N ILE A 92 23.21 16.43 22.99
CA ILE A 92 21.77 16.53 22.71
C ILE A 92 21.08 16.86 24.03
N ASP A 93 20.35 17.98 24.10
CA ASP A 93 19.74 18.49 25.34
C ASP A 93 18.39 17.85 25.70
N GLY A 94 18.03 16.75 25.04
CA GLY A 94 16.82 15.95 25.33
C GLY A 94 15.51 16.58 24.89
N SER A 95 15.53 17.75 24.24
CA SER A 95 14.35 18.42 23.68
C SER A 95 14.01 18.00 22.25
N GLU A 96 14.89 17.24 21.60
CA GLU A 96 14.75 16.79 20.21
C GLU A 96 14.67 15.26 20.10
N PRO A 97 13.81 14.70 19.23
CA PRO A 97 13.75 13.27 18.98
C PRO A 97 15.02 12.77 18.29
N TYR A 98 15.62 11.70 18.79
CA TYR A 98 16.77 11.03 18.18
C TYR A 98 16.66 9.51 18.29
N VAL A 99 17.12 8.79 17.28
CA VAL A 99 17.17 7.31 17.28
C VAL A 99 18.53 6.86 17.80
N VAL A 100 18.56 6.20 18.95
CA VAL A 100 19.79 5.68 19.57
C VAL A 100 20.11 4.31 18.98
N ARG A 101 21.29 4.11 18.39
CA ARG A 101 21.70 2.84 17.74
C ARG A 101 22.67 1.99 18.57
N ARG A 102 22.57 2.03 19.90
CA ARG A 102 23.52 1.33 20.79
C ARG A 102 22.83 0.17 21.52
N ASP A 103 23.38 -1.04 21.40
CA ASP A 103 22.85 -2.29 21.96
C ASP A 103 22.63 -2.24 23.49
N ASP A 104 23.37 -1.37 24.17
CA ASP A 104 23.30 -1.09 25.61
C ASP A 104 22.08 -0.27 26.05
N ASN A 105 21.28 0.24 25.10
CA ASN A 105 20.08 1.06 25.38
C ASN A 105 18.75 0.40 25.02
N PHE A 106 18.73 -0.89 24.65
CA PHE A 106 17.50 -1.63 24.35
C PHE A 106 17.30 -2.79 25.32
N GLY A 107 16.07 -2.93 25.85
CA GLY A 107 15.60 -4.23 26.32
C GLY A 107 15.17 -5.05 25.10
N ILE A 108 15.81 -6.19 24.87
CA ILE A 108 15.36 -7.12 23.82
C ILE A 108 14.20 -7.93 24.41
N PRO A 109 12.96 -7.79 23.91
CA PRO A 109 11.84 -8.57 24.42
C PRO A 109 12.05 -10.04 24.09
N ASN A 110 11.45 -10.91 24.88
CA ASN A 110 11.52 -12.35 24.64
C ASN A 110 10.94 -12.62 23.25
N ARG A 111 11.62 -13.43 22.45
CA ARG A 111 11.21 -13.75 21.08
C ARG A 111 9.75 -14.21 20.98
N LYS A 112 9.23 -14.93 21.99
CA LYS A 112 7.83 -15.37 22.04
C LYS A 112 6.82 -14.23 22.13
N MET A 113 7.22 -13.06 22.64
CA MET A 113 6.35 -11.86 22.64
C MET A 113 6.11 -11.29 21.25
N ILE A 114 7.01 -11.59 20.31
CA ILE A 114 6.91 -11.18 18.92
C ILE A 114 6.23 -12.29 18.11
N GLU A 115 6.55 -13.55 18.39
CA GLU A 115 6.06 -14.70 17.62
C GLU A 115 4.65 -15.16 17.98
N GLU A 116 4.18 -14.85 19.19
CA GLU A 116 2.90 -15.33 19.70
C GLU A 116 2.00 -14.17 20.18
N PRO A 117 0.69 -14.22 19.91
CA PRO A 117 -0.22 -13.13 20.27
C PRO A 117 -0.42 -13.00 21.78
N ILE A 118 -0.74 -11.79 22.21
CA ILE A 118 -1.19 -11.46 23.57
C ILE A 118 -2.73 -11.41 23.56
N TRP A 119 -3.34 -12.14 24.48
CA TRP A 119 -4.78 -12.22 24.67
C TRP A 119 -5.11 -11.52 25.99
N THR A 120 -5.74 -10.34 25.92
CA THR A 120 -6.07 -9.56 27.12
C THR A 120 -7.48 -9.83 27.60
N THR A 121 -7.68 -9.88 28.92
CA THR A 121 -9.01 -9.99 29.53
C THR A 121 -9.81 -8.69 29.47
N TRP A 122 -9.16 -7.54 29.20
CA TRP A 122 -9.77 -6.21 29.30
C TRP A 122 -11.00 -6.01 28.42
N ALA A 123 -10.96 -6.36 27.14
CA ALA A 123 -12.07 -5.98 26.25
C ALA A 123 -13.33 -6.82 26.45
N LYS A 124 -13.17 -8.08 26.87
CA LYS A 124 -14.29 -9.00 27.14
C LYS A 124 -14.84 -8.85 28.56
N TYR A 125 -13.96 -8.72 29.56
CA TYR A 125 -14.34 -8.79 30.97
C TYR A 125 -14.14 -7.48 31.74
N LYS A 126 -13.41 -6.51 31.17
CA LYS A 126 -13.07 -5.23 31.82
C LYS A 126 -12.40 -5.45 33.18
N ARG A 127 -13.16 -5.33 34.26
CA ARG A 127 -12.68 -5.48 35.66
C ARG A 127 -13.22 -6.75 36.33
N ASP A 128 -14.14 -7.46 35.67
CA ASP A 128 -14.82 -8.64 36.21
C ASP A 128 -13.99 -9.89 35.91
N ILE A 129 -12.82 -10.00 36.54
CA ILE A 129 -11.88 -11.12 36.36
C ILE A 129 -11.71 -11.92 37.66
N THR A 130 -11.65 -13.25 37.54
CA THR A 130 -11.41 -14.20 38.64
C THR A 130 -10.54 -15.35 38.17
N ASP A 131 -10.07 -16.21 39.09
CA ASP A 131 -9.36 -17.46 38.76
C ASP A 131 -10.07 -18.26 37.64
N ASP A 132 -11.38 -18.48 37.79
CA ASP A 132 -12.17 -19.30 36.87
C ASP A 132 -12.36 -18.64 35.50
N ILE A 133 -12.63 -17.32 35.47
CA ILE A 133 -12.83 -16.56 34.23
C ILE A 133 -11.57 -16.60 33.36
N ILE A 134 -10.39 -16.46 33.97
CA ILE A 134 -9.12 -16.48 33.24
C ILE A 134 -8.84 -17.88 32.67
N LEU A 135 -9.13 -18.93 33.43
CA LEU A 135 -8.96 -20.31 32.95
C LEU A 135 -9.94 -20.66 31.83
N GLU A 136 -11.19 -20.19 31.91
CA GLU A 136 -12.18 -20.35 30.85
C GLU A 136 -11.74 -19.61 29.57
N PHE A 137 -11.32 -18.36 29.70
CA PHE A 137 -10.80 -17.56 28.58
C PHE A 137 -9.60 -18.23 27.91
N ALA A 138 -8.64 -18.70 28.70
CA ALA A 138 -7.49 -19.44 28.19
C ALA A 138 -7.89 -20.74 27.49
N GLN A 139 -8.88 -21.47 28.04
CA GLN A 139 -9.37 -22.70 27.44
C GLN A 139 -10.09 -22.44 26.11
N GLU A 140 -10.83 -21.33 26.01
CA GLU A 140 -11.46 -20.87 24.77
C GLU A 140 -10.41 -20.64 23.68
N VAL A 141 -9.32 -19.93 24.00
CA VAL A 141 -8.20 -19.69 23.06
C VAL A 141 -7.57 -21.02 22.61
N ARG A 142 -7.37 -21.98 23.53
CA ARG A 142 -6.83 -23.32 23.19
C ARG A 142 -7.77 -24.15 22.32
N ASN A 143 -9.07 -24.12 22.60
CA ASN A 143 -10.07 -24.88 21.86
C ASN A 143 -10.12 -24.46 20.38
N HIS A 144 -9.75 -23.21 20.09
CA HIS A 144 -9.63 -22.67 18.74
C HIS A 144 -8.23 -22.87 18.12
N GLY A 145 -7.35 -23.64 18.77
CA GLY A 145 -6.04 -24.03 18.23
C GLY A 145 -4.94 -22.97 18.33
N TYR A 146 -5.14 -21.92 19.14
CA TYR A 146 -4.18 -20.83 19.27
C TYR A 146 -3.24 -20.99 20.48
N ASN A 147 -2.02 -20.46 20.34
CA ASN A 147 -1.02 -20.33 21.39
C ASN A 147 -0.88 -18.85 21.79
N GLY A 148 -0.06 -18.58 22.81
CA GLY A 148 0.43 -17.22 23.09
C GLY A 148 0.47 -16.87 24.55
N GLN A 149 0.01 -15.67 24.87
CA GLN A 149 0.16 -15.08 26.19
C GLN A 149 -1.20 -14.64 26.71
N ILE A 150 -1.51 -14.94 27.97
CA ILE A 150 -2.71 -14.47 28.64
C ILE A 150 -2.32 -13.27 29.49
N GLU A 151 -2.82 -12.10 29.13
CA GLU A 151 -2.67 -10.88 29.91
C GLU A 151 -3.83 -10.71 30.87
N ILE A 152 -3.50 -10.58 32.16
CA ILE A 152 -4.44 -10.33 33.24
C ILE A 152 -4.58 -8.81 33.43
N ASP A 153 -5.77 -8.29 33.10
CA ASP A 153 -6.13 -6.87 33.02
C ASP A 153 -7.65 -6.72 33.27
N ASP A 154 -8.22 -5.76 34.00
CA ASP A 154 -7.75 -4.86 35.05
C ASP A 154 -8.28 -5.39 36.41
N ASN A 155 -7.98 -4.76 37.55
CA ASN A 155 -8.60 -5.01 38.86
C ASN A 155 -8.20 -6.35 39.54
N TRP A 156 -6.95 -6.78 39.33
CA TRP A 156 -6.38 -7.95 40.02
C TRP A 156 -5.79 -7.64 41.40
N GLU A 157 -5.49 -6.36 41.68
CA GLU A 157 -4.88 -5.91 42.93
C GLU A 157 -5.91 -5.72 44.06
N THR A 158 -5.47 -5.72 45.32
CA THR A 158 -6.30 -5.32 46.47
C THR A 158 -6.72 -3.85 46.43
N CYS A 159 -5.84 -2.98 45.92
CA CYS A 159 -6.09 -1.60 45.55
C CYS A 159 -5.07 -1.19 44.48
N TYR A 160 -5.39 -0.19 43.65
CA TYR A 160 -4.49 0.26 42.58
C TYR A 160 -3.17 0.79 43.15
N GLY A 161 -2.09 0.04 42.96
CA GLY A 161 -0.76 0.36 43.45
C GLY A 161 -0.34 -0.45 44.68
N ALA A 162 -1.15 -1.44 45.07
CA ALA A 162 -0.81 -2.43 46.08
C ALA A 162 0.34 -3.33 45.60
N GLN A 163 0.26 -3.75 44.34
CA GLN A 163 1.04 -4.81 43.71
C GLN A 163 0.92 -6.13 44.48
N GLU A 164 -0.31 -6.45 44.87
CA GLU A 164 -0.69 -7.66 45.61
C GLU A 164 -2.03 -8.16 45.11
N PHE A 165 -2.09 -9.44 44.74
CA PHE A 165 -3.34 -10.05 44.25
C PHE A 165 -4.43 -10.02 45.32
N SER A 166 -5.60 -9.52 44.94
CA SER A 166 -6.78 -9.57 45.81
C SER A 166 -7.22 -11.03 45.99
N GLN A 167 -7.36 -11.45 47.24
CA GLN A 167 -7.91 -12.77 47.58
C GLN A 167 -9.42 -12.87 47.29
N GLU A 168 -10.09 -11.74 47.06
CA GLU A 168 -11.51 -11.71 46.70
C GLU A 168 -11.73 -12.12 45.24
N THR A 169 -10.82 -11.71 44.35
CA THR A 169 -10.86 -12.06 42.91
C THR A 169 -10.01 -13.30 42.60
N PHE A 170 -8.91 -13.50 43.33
CA PHE A 170 -7.96 -14.58 43.14
C PHE A 170 -7.68 -15.35 44.44
N SER A 171 -8.46 -16.41 44.64
CA SER A 171 -8.34 -17.33 45.76
C SER A 171 -7.07 -18.21 45.70
N ASP A 172 -6.59 -18.52 44.49
CA ASP A 172 -5.36 -19.30 44.29
C ASP A 172 -4.69 -18.97 42.94
N VAL A 173 -4.20 -17.72 42.82
CA VAL A 173 -3.49 -17.25 41.62
C VAL A 173 -2.29 -18.13 41.26
N ALA A 174 -1.64 -18.75 42.26
CA ALA A 174 -0.50 -19.62 42.02
C ALA A 174 -0.89 -20.86 41.21
N ASN A 175 -2.01 -21.49 41.58
CA ASN A 175 -2.57 -22.59 40.82
C ASN A 175 -3.12 -22.16 39.46
N THR A 176 -3.75 -20.98 39.38
CA THR A 176 -4.21 -20.41 38.10
C THR A 176 -3.06 -20.24 37.11
N VAL A 177 -1.98 -19.58 37.53
CA VAL A 177 -0.78 -19.39 36.71
C VAL A 177 -0.11 -20.71 36.35
N LYS A 178 -0.10 -21.69 37.27
CA LYS A 178 0.40 -23.03 37.00
C LYS A 178 -0.39 -23.71 35.87
N LYS A 179 -1.73 -23.69 35.94
CA LYS A 179 -2.60 -24.27 34.91
C LYS A 179 -2.44 -23.57 33.56
N LEU A 180 -2.37 -22.24 33.53
CA LEU A 180 -2.12 -21.48 32.29
C LEU A 180 -0.80 -21.90 31.63
N LYS A 181 0.26 -22.10 32.42
CA LYS A 181 1.55 -22.62 31.93
C LYS A 181 1.46 -24.06 31.45
N GLU A 182 0.71 -24.92 32.13
CA GLU A 182 0.45 -26.30 31.69
C GLU A 182 -0.33 -26.35 30.35
N MET A 183 -1.19 -25.35 30.10
CA MET A 183 -1.87 -25.15 28.82
C MET A 183 -0.96 -24.56 27.72
N GLY A 184 0.29 -24.23 28.06
CA GLY A 184 1.29 -23.69 27.15
C GLY A 184 1.29 -22.17 27.02
N PHE A 185 0.54 -21.45 27.85
CA PHE A 185 0.53 -19.98 27.83
C PHE A 185 1.67 -19.37 28.66
N ARG A 186 2.17 -18.24 28.19
CA ARG A 186 2.82 -17.25 29.06
C ARG A 186 1.73 -16.44 29.76
N VAL A 187 1.99 -15.98 30.99
CA VAL A 187 1.03 -15.16 31.73
C VAL A 187 1.61 -13.78 31.91
N THR A 188 1.01 -12.74 31.34
CA THR A 188 1.35 -11.33 31.55
C THR A 188 0.33 -10.65 32.47
N LEU A 189 0.69 -9.51 33.04
CA LEU A 189 -0.07 -8.78 34.04
C LEU A 189 0.04 -7.30 33.77
N TRP A 190 -1.10 -6.64 33.74
CA TRP A 190 -1.17 -5.20 33.67
C TRP A 190 -0.70 -4.59 34.99
N VAL A 191 0.37 -3.81 34.95
CA VAL A 191 0.96 -3.14 36.11
C VAL A 191 1.04 -1.66 35.79
N HIS A 192 0.94 -0.76 36.77
CA HIS A 192 0.93 0.68 36.51
C HIS A 192 1.94 1.47 37.38
N PRO A 193 2.36 2.69 36.94
CA PRO A 193 3.39 3.50 37.60
C PRO A 193 2.82 4.51 38.61
N PHE A 194 1.68 4.22 39.21
CA PHE A 194 0.99 5.10 40.16
C PHE A 194 0.40 4.32 41.34
N VAL A 195 0.04 5.03 42.41
CA VAL A 195 -0.64 4.49 43.60
C VAL A 195 -1.86 5.34 43.88
N ASN A 196 -3.05 4.76 43.97
CA ASN A 196 -4.24 5.51 44.37
C ASN A 196 -4.18 5.89 45.86
N SER A 197 -4.80 7.01 46.22
CA SER A 197 -4.82 7.50 47.60
C SER A 197 -5.56 6.56 48.56
N ASP A 198 -6.54 5.79 48.06
CA ASP A 198 -7.28 4.77 48.83
C ASP A 198 -6.42 3.53 49.17
N CYS A 199 -5.29 3.35 48.48
CA CYS A 199 -4.30 2.33 48.78
C CYS A 199 -3.37 2.78 49.92
N GLN A 200 -4.00 3.09 51.06
CA GLN A 200 -3.49 3.94 52.14
C GLN A 200 -2.06 3.60 52.58
N ASN A 201 -1.74 2.33 52.81
CA ASN A 201 -0.40 1.92 53.28
C ASN A 201 0.71 2.36 52.31
N ASN A 202 0.52 2.13 51.01
CA ASN A 202 1.50 2.47 49.99
C ASN A 202 1.46 3.97 49.64
N SER A 203 0.28 4.59 49.73
CA SER A 203 0.11 6.03 49.57
C SER A 203 0.86 6.81 50.65
N ASP A 204 0.63 6.48 51.93
CA ASP A 204 1.29 7.13 53.07
C ASP A 204 2.79 6.93 53.03
N GLU A 205 3.26 5.69 52.82
CA GLU A 205 4.70 5.40 52.72
C GLU A 205 5.35 6.21 51.58
N GLY A 206 4.69 6.30 50.42
CA GLY A 206 5.20 7.05 49.29
C GLY A 206 5.25 8.56 49.52
N VAL A 207 4.26 9.13 50.23
CA VAL A 207 4.23 10.54 50.61
C VAL A 207 5.31 10.84 51.67
N GLU A 208 5.40 10.02 52.72
CA GLU A 208 6.37 10.19 53.81
C GLU A 208 7.82 10.12 53.33
N ASN A 209 8.12 9.24 52.38
CA ASN A 209 9.47 9.05 51.85
C ASN A 209 9.78 9.87 50.60
N GLY A 210 8.84 10.70 50.11
CA GLY A 210 9.05 11.53 48.93
C GLY A 210 9.26 10.72 47.65
N TYR A 211 8.49 9.64 47.47
CA TYR A 211 8.57 8.75 46.31
C TYR A 211 7.68 9.15 45.13
N PHE A 212 6.83 10.16 45.31
CA PHE A 212 5.92 10.63 44.28
C PHE A 212 6.38 11.94 43.65
N VAL A 213 6.01 12.12 42.38
CA VAL A 213 6.17 13.38 41.67
C VAL A 213 5.35 14.45 42.36
N VAL A 214 5.93 15.64 42.53
CA VAL A 214 5.25 16.80 43.10
C VAL A 214 5.02 17.88 42.03
N ASP A 215 3.89 18.58 42.12
CA ASP A 215 3.61 19.77 41.33
C ASP A 215 4.38 21.01 41.84
N SER A 216 4.19 22.15 41.17
CA SER A 216 4.81 23.42 41.58
C SER A 216 4.37 23.92 42.96
N ASN A 217 3.34 23.32 43.56
CA ASN A 217 2.80 23.64 44.88
C ASN A 217 3.16 22.57 45.93
N ASN A 218 4.10 21.67 45.62
CA ASN A 218 4.50 20.53 46.45
C ASN A 218 3.37 19.53 46.76
N LYS A 219 2.40 19.38 45.85
CA LYS A 219 1.33 18.37 45.96
C LYS A 219 1.62 17.16 45.09
N THR A 220 1.27 15.99 45.59
CA THR A 220 1.44 14.69 44.90
C THR A 220 0.18 14.23 44.16
N ASN A 221 -0.90 15.01 44.20
CA ASN A 221 -2.18 14.65 43.59
C ASN A 221 -2.07 14.61 42.06
N GLY A 222 -2.45 13.49 41.49
CA GLY A 222 -2.59 13.25 40.07
C GLY A 222 -3.89 12.51 39.78
N SER A 223 -4.16 12.34 38.50
CA SER A 223 -5.33 11.64 37.99
C SER A 223 -4.93 10.68 36.88
N TRP A 224 -5.72 9.63 36.71
CA TRP A 224 -5.71 8.74 35.56
C TRP A 224 -7.16 8.45 35.16
N TRP A 225 -7.38 7.79 34.01
CA TRP A 225 -8.72 7.64 33.44
C TRP A 225 -9.79 7.05 34.38
N ASN A 226 -9.38 6.31 35.43
CA ASN A 226 -10.28 5.67 36.40
C ASN A 226 -10.27 6.31 37.81
N SER A 227 -9.38 7.26 38.10
CA SER A 227 -9.35 7.95 39.40
C SER A 227 -8.77 9.36 39.28
N ASN A 228 -9.39 10.31 39.99
CA ASN A 228 -8.87 11.67 40.13
C ASN A 228 -8.01 11.87 41.39
N ASP A 229 -7.73 10.78 42.12
CA ASP A 229 -7.00 10.81 43.39
C ASP A 229 -5.96 9.68 43.42
N ALA A 230 -4.82 9.97 42.81
CA ALA A 230 -3.68 9.07 42.75
C ALA A 230 -2.35 9.83 42.84
N HIS A 231 -1.27 9.08 42.99
CA HIS A 231 0.09 9.59 43.08
C HIS A 231 0.98 8.94 42.02
N GLN A 232 1.61 9.75 41.18
CA GLN A 232 2.55 9.28 40.17
C GLN A 232 3.92 9.01 40.82
N ILE A 233 4.48 7.82 40.61
CA ILE A 233 5.80 7.47 41.14
C ILE A 233 6.89 8.26 40.42
N ASP A 234 7.82 8.83 41.19
CA ASP A 234 8.99 9.51 40.66
C ASP A 234 10.12 8.52 40.36
N PHE A 235 10.14 7.99 39.13
CA PHE A 235 11.20 7.08 38.70
C PHE A 235 12.58 7.74 38.53
N THR A 236 12.68 9.08 38.65
CA THR A 236 13.99 9.75 38.73
C THR A 236 14.62 9.60 40.11
N ASN A 237 13.82 9.32 41.14
CA ASN A 237 14.26 8.95 42.47
C ASN A 237 14.60 7.44 42.51
N PRO A 238 15.89 7.04 42.67
CA PRO A 238 16.28 5.63 42.68
C PRO A 238 15.66 4.82 43.82
N GLN A 239 15.35 5.46 44.96
CA GLN A 239 14.72 4.80 46.09
C GLN A 239 13.25 4.51 45.80
N ALA A 240 12.53 5.44 45.17
CA ALA A 240 11.15 5.24 44.72
C ALA A 240 11.06 4.14 43.64
N ALA A 241 11.99 4.17 42.67
CA ALA A 241 12.08 3.15 41.63
C ALA A 241 12.36 1.75 42.21
N GLU A 242 13.24 1.65 43.22
CA GLU A 242 13.54 0.40 43.91
C GLU A 242 12.38 -0.06 44.82
N TRP A 243 11.71 0.87 45.51
CA TRP A 243 10.51 0.58 46.32
C TRP A 243 9.40 -0.06 45.48
N TRP A 244 9.09 0.53 44.33
CA TRP A 244 8.15 -0.05 43.37
C TRP A 244 8.66 -1.39 42.80
N SER A 245 9.95 -1.47 42.43
CA SER A 245 10.53 -2.69 41.87
C SER A 245 10.53 -3.86 42.85
N ALA A 246 10.77 -3.59 44.13
CA ALA A 246 10.86 -4.61 45.17
C ALA A 246 9.52 -5.30 45.40
N ARG A 247 8.40 -4.55 45.38
CA ARG A 247 7.05 -5.13 45.45
C ARG A 247 6.76 -6.03 44.25
N LEU A 248 7.13 -5.60 43.03
CA LEU A 248 6.99 -6.45 41.84
C LEU A 248 7.84 -7.71 41.86
N ARG A 249 9.06 -7.67 42.42
CA ARG A 249 9.88 -8.88 42.56
C ARG A 249 9.23 -9.92 43.47
N LYS A 250 8.42 -9.52 44.45
CA LYS A 250 7.67 -10.44 45.32
C LYS A 250 6.63 -11.22 44.50
N LEU A 251 5.90 -10.55 43.61
CA LEU A 251 4.97 -11.21 42.67
C LEU A 251 5.71 -12.16 41.72
N GLN A 252 6.87 -11.77 41.21
CA GLN A 252 7.66 -12.63 40.31
C GLN A 252 8.20 -13.89 41.01
N ALA A 253 8.55 -13.78 42.30
CA ALA A 253 9.02 -14.88 43.12
C ALA A 253 7.91 -15.91 43.43
N ASN A 254 6.63 -15.52 43.30
CA ASN A 254 5.49 -16.36 43.59
C ASN A 254 4.21 -15.74 42.98
N PRO A 255 3.53 -16.30 41.96
CA PRO A 255 3.90 -17.21 40.87
C PRO A 255 4.48 -16.42 39.67
N SER A 256 5.32 -17.03 38.82
CA SER A 256 6.02 -16.28 37.75
C SER A 256 5.04 -15.71 36.70
N VAL A 257 4.66 -14.46 36.89
CA VAL A 257 3.77 -13.66 36.05
C VAL A 257 4.59 -12.52 35.41
N TYR A 258 4.40 -12.35 34.10
CA TYR A 258 5.05 -11.40 33.19
C TYR A 258 4.25 -10.08 33.13
N ARG A 259 4.69 -9.04 32.41
CA ARG A 259 4.21 -7.67 32.67
C ARG A 259 3.95 -6.83 31.42
N SER A 260 2.90 -6.01 31.49
CA SER A 260 2.50 -4.95 30.55
C SER A 260 2.22 -3.67 31.35
N VAL A 261 2.72 -2.51 30.91
CA VAL A 261 2.59 -1.27 31.72
C VAL A 261 2.19 -0.02 30.93
N PRO A 262 1.08 0.65 31.29
CA PRO A 262 0.71 1.97 30.76
C PRO A 262 1.56 3.11 31.31
N GLN A 263 1.80 4.13 30.49
CA GLN A 263 2.06 5.49 30.98
C GLN A 263 1.45 6.53 30.02
N GLU A 264 0.70 7.49 30.56
CA GLU A 264 0.26 8.69 29.86
C GLU A 264 1.31 9.82 30.02
N ALA A 265 1.32 10.75 29.06
CA ALA A 265 2.39 11.71 28.80
C ALA A 265 2.86 12.56 30.00
N VAL A 266 4.13 12.42 30.40
CA VAL A 266 4.86 13.28 31.37
C VAL A 266 6.34 13.36 30.89
N PRO A 267 7.16 14.38 31.23
CA PRO A 267 8.39 14.76 30.53
C PRO A 267 9.39 13.62 30.30
N ASN A 268 10.11 13.69 29.16
CA ASN A 268 11.10 12.72 28.64
C ASN A 268 11.98 12.01 29.69
N ILE A 269 12.30 12.68 30.80
CA ILE A 269 13.16 12.17 31.89
C ILE A 269 12.44 11.12 32.76
N LEU A 270 11.16 11.32 33.08
CA LEU A 270 10.38 10.38 33.91
C LEU A 270 10.12 9.08 33.15
N THR A 271 9.67 9.17 31.90
CA THR A 271 9.46 8.01 31.01
C THR A 271 10.77 7.23 30.77
N SER A 272 11.88 7.92 30.51
CA SER A 272 13.18 7.25 30.33
C SER A 272 13.64 6.50 31.59
N SER A 273 13.44 7.10 32.77
CA SER A 273 13.85 6.50 34.04
C SER A 273 12.93 5.34 34.44
N TYR A 274 11.66 5.45 34.09
CA TYR A 274 10.67 4.38 34.21
C TYR A 274 11.03 3.17 33.34
N ILE A 275 11.30 3.38 32.04
CA ILE A 275 11.71 2.32 31.10
C ILE A 275 12.99 1.64 31.57
N ARG A 276 14.01 2.40 31.99
CA ARG A 276 15.25 1.85 32.56
C ARG A 276 15.00 1.00 33.81
N THR A 277 14.03 1.37 34.63
CA THR A 277 13.63 0.59 35.81
C THR A 277 12.99 -0.72 35.39
N CYS A 278 12.10 -0.69 34.40
CA CYS A 278 11.42 -1.87 33.88
C CYS A 278 12.36 -2.83 33.14
N ALA A 279 13.32 -2.32 32.37
CA ALA A 279 14.32 -3.12 31.66
C ALA A 279 15.16 -4.02 32.58
N LYS A 280 15.31 -3.68 33.87
CA LYS A 280 16.03 -4.52 34.86
C LYS A 280 15.35 -5.86 35.13
N PHE A 281 14.09 -6.02 34.73
CA PHE A 281 13.36 -7.27 34.86
C PHE A 281 13.55 -8.22 33.66
N GLY A 282 14.40 -7.84 32.70
CA GLY A 282 14.81 -8.67 31.58
C GLY A 282 13.85 -8.61 30.40
N ASP A 283 13.82 -9.68 29.63
CA ASP A 283 13.08 -9.83 28.36
C ASP A 283 11.57 -10.08 28.55
N LEU A 284 11.05 -9.83 29.75
CA LEU A 284 9.71 -10.25 30.21
C LEU A 284 8.77 -9.06 30.49
N ILE A 285 9.04 -7.93 29.83
CA ILE A 285 8.41 -6.64 30.08
C ILE A 285 7.93 -6.07 28.75
N GLU A 286 6.69 -5.61 28.76
CA GLU A 286 6.10 -4.72 27.76
C GLU A 286 5.74 -3.38 28.41
N VAL A 287 6.00 -2.29 27.69
CA VAL A 287 5.73 -0.93 28.13
C VAL A 287 4.97 -0.20 27.03
N ARG A 288 3.81 0.35 27.40
CA ARG A 288 2.90 1.09 26.51
C ARG A 288 3.46 2.45 26.07
N SER A 289 4.47 2.96 26.79
CA SER A 289 5.12 4.24 26.49
C SER A 289 6.63 4.04 26.39
N ALA A 290 7.17 4.24 25.20
CA ALA A 290 8.60 4.19 24.89
C ALA A 290 8.92 5.08 23.67
N TRP A 291 10.20 5.32 23.39
CA TRP A 291 10.67 5.99 22.16
C TRP A 291 10.52 5.11 20.90
N SER A 292 9.61 4.14 20.89
CA SER A 292 9.35 3.22 19.77
C SER A 292 7.86 2.83 19.73
N VAL A 293 7.38 2.49 18.52
CA VAL A 293 5.96 2.26 18.23
C VAL A 293 5.54 0.87 18.68
N LEU A 294 4.59 0.80 19.61
CA LEU A 294 3.79 -0.39 19.90
C LEU A 294 2.38 -0.12 19.34
N PRO A 295 1.81 -1.00 18.49
CA PRO A 295 0.47 -0.79 17.97
C PRO A 295 -0.58 -0.93 19.09
N ASP A 296 -1.71 -0.23 18.94
CA ASP A 296 -2.86 -0.42 19.85
C ASP A 296 -3.50 -1.80 19.62
N MET A 297 -4.21 -2.31 20.63
CA MET A 297 -4.81 -3.64 20.62
C MET A 297 -5.74 -3.84 19.41
N ILE A 298 -5.61 -4.98 18.73
CA ILE A 298 -6.43 -5.39 17.62
C ILE A 298 -7.88 -5.56 18.10
N GLY A 299 -8.75 -4.72 17.54
CA GLY A 299 -10.16 -4.60 17.94
C GLY A 299 -10.46 -3.35 18.77
N GLY A 300 -9.44 -2.58 19.13
CA GLY A 300 -9.54 -1.34 19.88
C GLY A 300 -9.91 -1.55 21.34
N ASN A 301 -10.04 -0.46 22.08
CA ASN A 301 -10.26 -0.50 23.53
C ASN A 301 -11.68 -0.94 23.95
N GLY A 302 -12.61 -1.12 23.01
CA GLY A 302 -13.98 -1.55 23.30
C GLY A 302 -14.77 -0.54 24.16
N TYR A 303 -14.48 0.75 24.02
CA TYR A 303 -15.25 1.80 24.69
C TYR A 303 -16.71 1.76 24.19
N ASN A 304 -17.67 1.94 25.09
CA ASN A 304 -19.12 1.85 24.84
C ASN A 304 -19.67 0.44 24.49
N MET A 305 -18.90 -0.63 24.70
CA MET A 305 -19.30 -2.02 24.38
C MET A 305 -19.62 -2.25 22.89
N GLU A 306 -19.15 -1.38 22.00
CA GLU A 306 -19.28 -1.58 20.56
C GLU A 306 -18.13 -2.47 20.05
N THR A 307 -18.47 -3.50 19.28
CA THR A 307 -17.48 -4.37 18.64
C THR A 307 -17.10 -3.81 17.26
N PRO A 308 -15.83 -3.96 16.83
CA PRO A 308 -15.41 -3.57 15.50
C PRO A 308 -16.10 -4.44 14.43
N SER A 309 -16.22 -3.92 13.21
CA SER A 309 -16.77 -4.71 12.10
C SER A 309 -15.83 -5.87 11.72
N PRO A 310 -16.35 -6.96 11.10
CA PRO A 310 -15.52 -8.07 10.64
C PRO A 310 -14.41 -7.65 9.68
N GLU A 311 -14.68 -6.71 8.78
CA GLU A 311 -13.67 -6.17 7.86
C GLU A 311 -12.58 -5.41 8.62
N LEU A 312 -12.97 -4.54 9.57
CA LEU A 312 -12.01 -3.79 10.38
C LEU A 312 -11.12 -4.73 11.20
N MET A 313 -11.70 -5.78 11.80
CA MET A 313 -10.95 -6.78 12.56
C MET A 313 -9.90 -7.49 11.68
N VAL A 314 -10.24 -7.87 10.45
CA VAL A 314 -9.30 -8.50 9.51
C VAL A 314 -8.17 -7.53 9.13
N ARG A 315 -8.50 -6.28 8.76
CA ARG A 315 -7.49 -5.28 8.36
C ARG A 315 -6.56 -4.88 9.49
N TRP A 316 -7.12 -4.73 10.69
CA TRP A 316 -6.35 -4.37 11.89
C TRP A 316 -5.40 -5.51 12.26
N THR A 317 -5.84 -6.77 12.13
CA THR A 317 -4.98 -7.94 12.31
C THR A 317 -3.86 -7.99 11.26
N GLN A 318 -4.19 -7.79 9.98
CA GLN A 318 -3.20 -7.77 8.88
C GLN A 318 -2.16 -6.66 9.04
N ALA A 319 -2.54 -5.49 9.58
CA ALA A 319 -1.58 -4.44 9.86
C ALA A 319 -0.64 -4.82 11.01
N ASN A 320 -1.18 -5.46 12.06
CA ASN A 320 -0.41 -5.83 13.24
C ASN A 320 0.55 -7.00 13.02
N THR A 321 0.36 -7.86 12.01
CA THR A 321 1.34 -8.91 11.69
C THR A 321 2.72 -8.36 11.31
N PHE A 322 2.80 -7.08 10.95
CA PHE A 322 4.03 -6.36 10.64
C PHE A 322 4.42 -5.38 11.75
N MET A 323 3.85 -5.51 12.94
CA MET A 323 4.20 -4.68 14.10
C MET A 323 4.93 -5.52 15.16
N PRO A 324 5.67 -4.88 16.12
CA PRO A 324 6.58 -5.63 16.99
C PRO A 324 5.88 -6.63 17.92
N ALA A 325 4.58 -6.46 18.12
CA ALA A 325 3.71 -7.36 18.86
C ALA A 325 2.31 -7.33 18.26
N MET A 326 1.55 -8.40 18.49
CA MET A 326 0.11 -8.46 18.24
C MET A 326 -0.62 -8.70 19.56
N GLN A 327 -1.46 -7.77 19.96
CA GLN A 327 -2.31 -7.89 21.14
C GLN A 327 -3.77 -7.82 20.70
N PHE A 328 -4.59 -8.81 21.04
CA PHE A 328 -6.02 -8.83 20.71
C PHE A 328 -6.85 -8.42 21.91
N SER A 329 -7.71 -7.42 21.71
CA SER A 329 -8.70 -7.01 22.70
C SER A 329 -9.98 -7.83 22.57
N TYR A 330 -10.46 -8.06 21.36
CA TYR A 330 -11.58 -8.97 21.07
C TYR A 330 -11.09 -10.27 20.44
N LEU A 331 -11.74 -11.38 20.78
CA LEU A 331 -11.41 -12.68 20.18
C LEU A 331 -11.88 -12.68 18.72
N PRO A 332 -10.99 -12.99 17.75
CA PRO A 332 -11.34 -12.90 16.33
C PRO A 332 -12.57 -13.73 15.93
N TRP A 333 -12.74 -14.92 16.52
CA TRP A 333 -13.84 -15.84 16.22
C TRP A 333 -15.20 -15.39 16.77
N GLU A 334 -15.23 -14.41 17.66
CA GLU A 334 -16.49 -13.79 18.11
C GLU A 334 -17.02 -12.76 17.10
N ILE A 335 -16.17 -12.30 16.18
CA ILE A 335 -16.46 -11.20 15.25
C ILE A 335 -16.41 -11.67 13.79
N THR A 336 -15.48 -12.55 13.42
CA THR A 336 -15.27 -13.04 12.06
C THR A 336 -14.95 -14.54 12.03
N SER A 337 -15.11 -15.21 10.88
CA SER A 337 -14.95 -16.67 10.80
C SER A 337 -13.47 -17.10 10.93
N PRO A 338 -13.19 -18.30 11.52
CA PRO A 338 -11.83 -18.80 11.72
C PRO A 338 -10.98 -18.91 10.44
N ASP A 339 -11.62 -19.22 9.30
CA ASP A 339 -10.95 -19.49 8.02
C ASP A 339 -10.18 -18.27 7.48
N VAL A 340 -10.61 -17.05 7.81
CA VAL A 340 -9.97 -15.81 7.34
C VAL A 340 -8.69 -15.50 8.14
N MET A 341 -8.58 -16.04 9.36
CA MET A 341 -7.49 -15.76 10.27
C MET A 341 -6.23 -16.60 9.98
N GLU A 342 -6.39 -17.82 9.48
CA GLU A 342 -5.25 -18.70 9.14
C GLU A 342 -4.36 -18.16 8.01
N ALA A 343 -4.93 -17.35 7.10
CA ALA A 343 -4.22 -16.81 5.94
C ALA A 343 -3.14 -15.76 6.27
N SER A 344 -3.09 -15.28 7.51
CA SER A 344 -2.23 -14.16 7.95
C SER A 344 -0.81 -14.55 8.38
N LYS A 345 -0.49 -15.85 8.45
CA LYS A 345 0.80 -16.35 8.96
C LYS A 345 1.85 -16.47 7.85
N LEU A 346 2.77 -15.52 7.67
CA LEU A 346 3.99 -15.77 6.86
C LEU A 346 5.19 -14.80 7.12
N ASN A 347 6.32 -15.42 7.51
CA ASN A 347 7.72 -15.12 7.14
C ASN A 347 8.43 -13.82 7.64
N GLY A 348 8.48 -13.64 8.96
CA GLY A 348 9.70 -13.32 9.74
C GLY A 348 10.81 -12.43 9.14
N SER A 349 10.45 -11.28 8.56
CA SER A 349 11.36 -10.22 8.10
C SER A 349 11.16 -8.95 8.96
N PRO A 350 12.11 -7.98 9.02
CA PRO A 350 12.09 -6.91 10.01
C PRO A 350 10.80 -6.07 9.97
N VAL A 351 10.38 -5.64 11.16
CA VAL A 351 8.97 -5.37 11.48
C VAL A 351 8.41 -4.10 10.82
N ASN A 352 8.96 -2.88 11.00
CA ASN A 352 8.50 -1.72 10.22
C ASN A 352 9.49 -0.53 10.27
N PRO A 353 10.51 -0.45 9.39
CA PRO A 353 11.26 0.79 9.20
C PRO A 353 10.48 1.76 8.28
N PRO A 354 10.45 3.07 8.58
CA PRO A 354 9.87 4.05 7.66
C PRO A 354 10.67 4.11 6.35
N ILE A 355 10.01 4.40 5.22
CA ILE A 355 10.57 4.20 3.87
C ILE A 355 11.86 5.02 3.65
N TRP A 356 11.96 6.25 4.19
CA TRP A 356 13.18 7.07 4.17
C TRP A 356 14.37 6.47 4.91
N TRP A 357 14.16 5.50 5.80
CA TRP A 357 15.24 4.77 6.45
C TRP A 357 15.87 3.73 5.52
N ILE A 358 15.07 3.20 4.57
CA ILE A 358 15.50 2.21 3.59
C ILE A 358 16.16 2.90 2.39
N ASP A 359 15.67 4.08 2.00
CA ASP A 359 16.26 4.91 0.93
C ASP A 359 16.34 6.39 1.35
N PRO A 360 17.39 6.79 2.09
CA PRO A 360 17.53 8.14 2.64
C PRO A 360 17.89 9.20 1.59
N THR A 361 18.09 8.80 0.33
CA THR A 361 18.43 9.70 -0.78
C THR A 361 17.25 10.00 -1.69
N ASP A 362 16.14 9.30 -1.51
CA ASP A 362 14.94 9.43 -2.32
C ASP A 362 14.00 10.51 -1.74
N ALA A 363 13.69 11.51 -2.55
CA ALA A 363 12.90 12.67 -2.13
C ALA A 363 11.41 12.33 -1.88
N GLU A 364 10.89 11.23 -2.44
CA GLU A 364 9.56 10.71 -2.15
C GLU A 364 9.56 9.87 -0.86
N ALA A 365 10.60 9.08 -0.63
CA ALA A 365 10.79 8.34 0.62
C ALA A 365 10.80 9.29 1.83
N LEU A 366 11.45 10.45 1.69
CA LEU A 366 11.54 11.52 2.70
C LEU A 366 10.22 12.28 2.95
N ALA A 367 9.21 12.14 2.09
CA ALA A 367 7.93 12.85 2.19
C ALA A 367 6.76 11.97 2.67
N CYS A 368 7.03 10.70 2.97
CA CYS A 368 6.02 9.66 3.18
C CYS A 368 5.73 9.44 4.68
N ASP A 369 4.73 10.14 5.24
CA ASP A 369 4.33 10.00 6.66
C ASP A 369 2.91 9.38 6.83
N ASP A 370 1.96 9.65 5.92
CA ASP A 370 0.58 9.12 6.00
C ASP A 370 -0.22 9.19 4.66
N ASP A 371 0.34 9.80 3.61
CA ASP A 371 -0.36 10.05 2.33
C ASP A 371 0.20 9.18 1.19
N MET A 372 -0.53 8.09 0.88
CA MET A 372 -0.24 7.09 -0.16
C MET A 372 -0.11 7.64 -1.61
N LYS A 373 -0.32 8.95 -1.84
CA LYS A 373 -0.18 9.56 -3.18
C LYS A 373 1.25 9.89 -3.59
N SER A 374 2.19 9.99 -2.64
CA SER A 374 3.52 10.55 -2.91
C SER A 374 4.66 9.52 -2.94
N CYS A 375 4.44 8.28 -2.53
CA CYS A 375 5.50 7.28 -2.37
C CYS A 375 5.48 6.31 -3.55
N LYS A 376 6.13 6.66 -4.68
CA LYS A 376 6.06 5.85 -5.91
C LYS A 376 7.09 4.73 -6.00
N ASN A 377 8.01 4.57 -5.05
CA ASN A 377 8.98 3.48 -5.09
C ASN A 377 9.26 2.91 -3.68
N LEU A 378 9.29 1.58 -3.57
CA LEU A 378 9.46 0.71 -2.39
C LEU A 378 8.22 0.47 -1.50
N VAL A 379 7.72 -0.77 -1.52
CA VAL A 379 6.63 -1.27 -0.66
C VAL A 379 7.05 -2.56 0.05
N LEU A 380 6.85 -2.54 1.38
CA LEU A 380 6.80 -3.67 2.29
C LEU A 380 5.54 -4.51 2.01
N ILE A 381 5.71 -5.83 1.84
CA ILE A 381 4.71 -6.77 1.32
C ILE A 381 3.60 -7.07 2.34
N ILE A 382 2.33 -6.88 1.96
CA ILE A 382 1.17 -7.57 2.57
C ILE A 382 0.46 -8.43 1.51
N LEU A 383 0.71 -9.74 1.62
CA LEU A 383 -0.02 -10.95 1.19
C LEU A 383 -0.27 -11.25 -0.30
N GLY A 384 0.27 -12.42 -0.70
CA GLY A 384 -0.32 -13.33 -1.71
C GLY A 384 0.52 -13.52 -2.97
N PHE A 385 1.45 -14.49 -2.95
CA PHE A 385 2.22 -15.07 -4.07
C PHE A 385 1.97 -14.49 -5.48
N TYR A 386 2.96 -13.81 -6.06
CA TYR A 386 3.58 -14.18 -7.34
C TYR A 386 4.97 -13.52 -7.45
N LEU A 387 5.93 -14.26 -8.01
CA LEU A 387 7.32 -13.85 -8.21
C LEU A 387 7.45 -12.49 -8.95
N GLN A 388 8.41 -11.68 -8.49
CA GLN A 388 9.04 -10.49 -9.10
C GLN A 388 8.60 -10.10 -10.52
N VAL A 389 8.01 -8.90 -10.69
CA VAL A 389 8.39 -7.85 -11.67
C VAL A 389 7.77 -6.51 -11.23
N SER A 390 8.51 -5.38 -11.34
CA SER A 390 8.01 -4.02 -11.10
C SER A 390 6.67 -3.74 -11.80
N ALA A 391 5.62 -3.42 -11.07
CA ALA A 391 4.33 -3.05 -11.64
C ALA A 391 3.58 -2.11 -10.69
N GLN A 392 3.09 -0.99 -11.22
CA GLN A 392 2.06 -0.18 -10.56
C GLN A 392 0.80 -1.05 -10.35
N LEU A 393 0.12 -0.90 -9.21
CA LEU A 393 -1.04 -1.73 -8.87
C LEU A 393 -2.29 -1.32 -9.68
N PRO A 394 -3.14 -2.28 -10.11
CA PRO A 394 -4.42 -2.01 -10.73
C PRO A 394 -5.32 -1.14 -9.83
N SER A 395 -5.86 -0.03 -10.33
CA SER A 395 -6.78 0.84 -9.59
C SER A 395 -7.91 1.33 -10.49
N CYS A 396 -9.04 1.74 -9.90
CA CYS A 396 -10.13 2.42 -10.61
C CYS A 396 -10.73 3.52 -9.72
N GLU A 397 -10.75 4.75 -10.20
CA GLU A 397 -11.33 5.91 -9.51
C GLU A 397 -12.63 6.35 -10.18
N PHE A 398 -13.69 6.59 -9.38
CA PHE A 398 -14.97 7.07 -9.90
C PHE A 398 -15.02 8.59 -10.01
N ILE A 399 -15.29 9.09 -11.21
CA ILE A 399 -15.52 10.50 -11.49
C ILE A 399 -17.02 10.76 -11.58
N SER A 400 -17.57 11.38 -10.54
CA SER A 400 -19.01 11.63 -10.39
C SER A 400 -19.60 12.54 -11.48
N GLY A 401 -18.83 13.49 -11.99
CA GLY A 401 -19.30 14.44 -13.01
C GLY A 401 -19.54 13.82 -14.40
N SER A 402 -18.83 12.76 -14.74
CA SER A 402 -18.93 12.06 -16.04
C SER A 402 -19.47 10.63 -15.89
N SER A 403 -19.86 10.22 -14.69
CA SER A 403 -20.21 8.83 -14.35
C SER A 403 -19.20 7.83 -14.91
N THR A 404 -17.90 8.13 -14.80
CA THR A 404 -16.84 7.36 -15.45
C THR A 404 -15.87 6.80 -14.42
N TYR A 405 -15.51 5.53 -14.56
CA TYR A 405 -14.38 4.93 -13.86
C TYR A 405 -13.11 5.09 -14.68
N ASN A 406 -12.11 5.74 -14.08
CA ASN A 406 -10.77 5.83 -14.62
C ASN A 406 -9.93 4.74 -13.99
N CYS A 407 -9.65 3.71 -14.78
CA CYS A 407 -8.83 2.60 -14.36
C CYS A 407 -7.40 2.78 -14.86
N GLU A 408 -6.43 2.39 -14.02
CA GLU A 408 -5.02 2.42 -14.36
C GLU A 408 -4.35 1.08 -14.01
N ASN A 409 -3.35 0.68 -14.78
CA ASN A 409 -2.50 -0.49 -14.52
C ASN A 409 -3.22 -1.85 -14.47
N ILE A 410 -4.32 -2.01 -15.19
CA ILE A 410 -4.99 -3.31 -15.29
C ILE A 410 -4.20 -4.22 -16.24
N ARG A 411 -3.84 -5.42 -15.75
CA ARG A 411 -3.12 -6.45 -16.53
C ARG A 411 -3.94 -7.69 -16.82
N GLU A 412 -4.86 -8.06 -15.93
CA GLU A 412 -5.63 -9.29 -16.05
C GLU A 412 -7.11 -9.07 -15.75
N THR A 413 -7.42 -8.50 -14.59
CA THR A 413 -8.80 -8.40 -14.06
C THR A 413 -9.08 -7.02 -13.50
N PHE A 414 -10.26 -6.48 -13.81
CA PHE A 414 -10.73 -5.22 -13.25
C PHE A 414 -11.23 -5.41 -11.80
N PRO A 415 -10.98 -4.44 -10.90
CA PRO A 415 -11.51 -4.48 -9.54
C PRO A 415 -13.05 -4.38 -9.55
N LYS A 416 -13.69 -4.85 -8.48
CA LYS A 416 -15.17 -4.84 -8.35
C LYS A 416 -15.70 -3.41 -8.24
N ILE A 417 -16.70 -3.08 -9.06
CA ILE A 417 -17.27 -1.74 -9.16
C ILE A 417 -18.71 -1.74 -8.59
N TYR A 418 -19.08 -0.75 -7.77
CA TYR A 418 -20.27 -0.84 -6.91
C TYR A 418 -21.44 0.10 -7.28
N TYR A 419 -21.34 0.93 -8.32
CA TYR A 419 -22.30 2.03 -8.51
C TYR A 419 -22.87 2.18 -9.93
N GLY A 420 -24.19 1.99 -10.04
CA GLY A 420 -25.05 2.56 -11.10
C GLY A 420 -24.72 2.15 -12.54
N ASN A 421 -25.27 2.89 -13.50
CA ASN A 421 -24.82 2.85 -14.89
C ASN A 421 -23.62 3.77 -15.06
N TYR A 422 -22.55 3.29 -15.69
CA TYR A 422 -21.31 4.06 -15.78
C TYR A 422 -20.54 3.77 -17.07
N ASN A 423 -19.58 4.64 -17.36
CA ASN A 423 -18.58 4.47 -18.40
C ASN A 423 -17.26 4.03 -17.76
N LEU A 424 -16.42 3.36 -18.53
CA LEU A 424 -15.09 2.97 -18.08
C LEU A 424 -14.05 3.35 -19.12
N GLN A 425 -12.96 3.93 -18.66
CA GLN A 425 -11.76 4.13 -19.45
C GLN A 425 -10.57 3.55 -18.72
N CYS A 426 -9.73 2.82 -19.44
CA CYS A 426 -8.43 2.41 -18.91
C CYS A 426 -7.30 3.22 -19.54
N LYS A 427 -6.41 3.73 -18.68
CA LYS A 427 -5.17 4.36 -19.06
C LYS A 427 -4.01 3.49 -18.55
N ASP A 428 -2.97 3.31 -19.36
CA ASP A 428 -1.80 2.50 -18.99
C ASP A 428 -2.15 1.04 -18.62
N CYS A 429 -3.14 0.47 -19.32
CA CYS A 429 -3.48 -0.95 -19.25
C CYS A 429 -2.50 -1.81 -20.07
N GLU A 430 -2.21 -3.02 -19.62
CA GLU A 430 -1.42 -4.03 -20.37
C GLU A 430 -2.13 -5.39 -20.39
N ILE A 431 -3.40 -5.41 -20.78
CA ILE A 431 -4.24 -6.60 -20.81
C ILE A 431 -3.90 -7.43 -22.03
N LYS A 432 -3.02 -8.42 -21.94
CA LYS A 432 -2.63 -9.21 -23.13
C LYS A 432 -3.78 -10.00 -23.74
N ILE A 433 -4.62 -10.62 -22.91
CA ILE A 433 -5.76 -11.43 -23.35
C ILE A 433 -7.01 -10.89 -22.65
N PHE A 434 -7.98 -10.46 -23.44
CA PHE A 434 -9.28 -10.04 -22.91
C PHE A 434 -10.23 -11.26 -22.91
N SER A 435 -10.69 -11.67 -21.73
CA SER A 435 -11.54 -12.85 -21.53
C SER A 435 -12.68 -12.55 -20.56
N GLN A 436 -13.61 -13.52 -20.38
CA GLN A 436 -14.72 -13.36 -19.45
C GLN A 436 -14.27 -13.09 -18.01
N SER A 437 -13.11 -13.62 -17.60
CA SER A 437 -12.57 -13.40 -16.25
C SER A 437 -11.95 -12.02 -16.08
N THR A 438 -11.63 -11.30 -17.16
CA THR A 438 -11.15 -9.91 -17.11
C THR A 438 -12.21 -8.99 -16.51
N PHE A 439 -13.50 -9.32 -16.67
CA PHE A 439 -14.64 -8.60 -16.13
C PHE A 439 -15.67 -9.54 -15.48
N PRO A 440 -15.41 -10.04 -14.25
CA PRO A 440 -16.19 -11.13 -13.68
C PRO A 440 -17.58 -10.72 -13.14
N HIS A 441 -17.83 -9.42 -12.90
CA HIS A 441 -18.98 -8.98 -12.07
C HIS A 441 -19.75 -7.74 -12.55
N GLU A 442 -19.98 -7.54 -13.86
CA GLU A 442 -20.58 -6.29 -14.34
C GLU A 442 -21.76 -6.45 -15.30
N ASN A 443 -22.91 -5.86 -14.93
CA ASN A 443 -24.11 -5.78 -15.78
C ASN A 443 -24.52 -4.32 -16.11
N SER A 444 -23.85 -3.30 -15.56
CA SER A 444 -24.33 -1.91 -15.63
C SER A 444 -23.46 -0.98 -16.49
N LEU A 445 -22.43 -1.52 -17.14
CA LEU A 445 -21.49 -0.75 -17.96
C LEU A 445 -22.15 -0.31 -19.28
N LEU A 446 -22.11 0.99 -19.57
CA LEU A 446 -22.67 1.59 -20.79
C LEU A 446 -21.62 1.81 -21.88
N SER A 447 -20.40 2.21 -21.52
CA SER A 447 -19.32 2.43 -22.48
C SER A 447 -18.01 1.90 -21.89
N MET A 448 -17.21 1.24 -22.73
CA MET A 448 -15.89 0.74 -22.36
C MET A 448 -14.85 1.23 -23.36
N ASN A 449 -13.87 1.97 -22.88
CA ASN A 449 -12.70 2.37 -23.64
C ASN A 449 -11.45 1.65 -23.12
N LEU A 450 -10.98 0.67 -23.89
CA LEU A 450 -9.73 -0.06 -23.70
C LEU A 450 -8.76 0.22 -24.84
N SER A 451 -8.86 1.41 -25.45
CA SER A 451 -7.88 1.82 -26.45
C SER A 451 -6.49 1.92 -25.80
N ASN A 452 -5.42 1.56 -26.51
CA ASN A 452 -4.05 1.60 -25.99
C ASN A 452 -3.83 0.74 -24.72
N SER A 453 -4.48 -0.41 -24.62
CA SER A 453 -4.44 -1.30 -23.45
C SER A 453 -3.58 -2.55 -23.63
N GLY A 454 -2.77 -2.62 -24.69
CA GLY A 454 -1.84 -3.72 -24.96
C GLY A 454 -2.50 -5.06 -25.33
N ILE A 455 -3.78 -5.07 -25.71
CA ILE A 455 -4.55 -6.29 -26.02
C ILE A 455 -4.01 -6.99 -27.24
N GLN A 456 -3.72 -8.29 -27.13
CA GLN A 456 -3.21 -9.14 -28.20
C GLN A 456 -4.27 -10.13 -28.72
N MET A 457 -5.19 -10.54 -27.84
CA MET A 457 -6.23 -11.52 -28.19
C MET A 457 -7.55 -11.22 -27.47
N ILE A 458 -8.65 -11.39 -28.19
CA ILE A 458 -10.00 -11.44 -27.61
C ILE A 458 -10.46 -12.90 -27.60
N ALA A 459 -10.67 -13.44 -26.41
CA ALA A 459 -11.11 -14.82 -26.22
C ALA A 459 -12.60 -15.01 -26.58
N SER A 460 -13.02 -16.26 -26.77
CA SER A 460 -14.43 -16.62 -26.92
C SER A 460 -15.22 -16.15 -25.69
N GLU A 461 -16.44 -15.65 -25.90
CA GLU A 461 -17.35 -15.20 -24.82
C GLU A 461 -16.78 -14.10 -23.92
N ALA A 462 -15.75 -13.37 -24.37
CA ALA A 462 -15.04 -12.42 -23.52
C ALA A 462 -15.95 -11.31 -22.95
N PHE A 463 -17.02 -10.97 -23.66
CA PHE A 463 -17.97 -9.92 -23.26
C PHE A 463 -19.34 -10.44 -22.81
N LYS A 464 -19.49 -11.75 -22.53
CA LYS A 464 -20.78 -12.43 -22.27
C LYS A 464 -21.67 -11.78 -21.22
N ASN A 465 -21.05 -11.14 -20.22
CA ASN A 465 -21.76 -10.52 -19.10
C ASN A 465 -22.11 -9.04 -19.36
N LEU A 466 -21.51 -8.37 -20.35
CA LEU A 466 -21.65 -6.92 -20.59
C LEU A 466 -22.89 -6.55 -21.41
N ARG A 467 -24.07 -6.96 -20.93
CA ARG A 467 -25.32 -6.92 -21.72
C ARG A 467 -25.83 -5.52 -22.07
N ASN A 468 -25.42 -4.50 -21.31
CA ASN A 468 -25.92 -3.13 -21.44
C ASN A 468 -24.91 -2.17 -22.12
N ILE A 469 -23.78 -2.68 -22.60
CA ILE A 469 -22.78 -1.84 -23.27
C ILE A 469 -23.33 -1.34 -24.62
N ARG A 470 -23.09 -0.06 -24.88
CA ARG A 470 -23.47 0.69 -26.08
C ARG A 470 -22.27 0.99 -26.97
N TYR A 471 -21.12 1.30 -26.36
CA TYR A 471 -19.92 1.72 -27.07
C TYR A 471 -18.70 0.95 -26.57
N LEU A 472 -17.99 0.27 -27.48
CA LEU A 472 -16.79 -0.51 -27.17
C LEU A 472 -15.62 -0.05 -28.05
N TYR A 473 -14.62 0.55 -27.41
CA TYR A 473 -13.42 1.05 -28.08
C TYR A 473 -12.20 0.20 -27.73
N LEU A 474 -11.60 -0.42 -28.74
CA LEU A 474 -10.44 -1.31 -28.68
C LEU A 474 -9.29 -0.83 -29.58
N ASN A 475 -9.29 0.45 -29.93
CA ASN A 475 -8.37 1.06 -30.88
C ASN A 475 -6.91 1.03 -30.37
N ASN A 476 -5.94 1.03 -31.30
CA ASN A 476 -4.51 1.16 -30.96
C ASN A 476 -4.02 0.08 -29.96
N ASN A 477 -4.47 -1.15 -30.13
CA ASN A 477 -3.98 -2.29 -29.37
C ASN A 477 -3.01 -3.12 -30.24
N LYS A 478 -2.75 -4.37 -29.86
CA LYS A 478 -1.88 -5.32 -30.56
C LYS A 478 -2.67 -6.55 -31.00
N ILE A 479 -3.98 -6.41 -31.23
CA ILE A 479 -4.89 -7.54 -31.43
C ILE A 479 -4.53 -8.23 -32.72
N THR A 480 -4.14 -9.51 -32.64
CA THR A 480 -3.86 -10.35 -33.82
C THR A 480 -4.97 -11.36 -34.07
N ASN A 481 -5.75 -11.70 -33.04
CA ASN A 481 -6.77 -12.74 -33.11
C ASN A 481 -8.02 -12.36 -32.30
N ILE A 482 -9.19 -12.50 -32.93
CA ILE A 482 -10.50 -12.44 -32.32
C ILE A 482 -11.15 -13.81 -32.49
N SER A 483 -11.44 -14.47 -31.37
CA SER A 483 -12.01 -15.82 -31.40
C SER A 483 -13.45 -15.82 -31.94
N ALA A 484 -13.92 -16.98 -32.41
CA ALA A 484 -15.35 -17.18 -32.65
C ALA A 484 -16.15 -16.86 -31.37
N ASN A 485 -17.34 -16.27 -31.52
CA ASN A 485 -18.21 -15.85 -30.42
C ASN A 485 -17.55 -14.88 -29.41
N ALA A 486 -16.47 -14.19 -29.78
CA ALA A 486 -15.78 -13.27 -28.87
C ALA A 486 -16.71 -12.18 -28.31
N PHE A 487 -17.60 -11.67 -29.16
CA PHE A 487 -18.57 -10.62 -28.82
C PHE A 487 -19.95 -11.13 -28.40
N GLU A 488 -20.08 -12.44 -28.13
CA GLU A 488 -21.34 -13.02 -27.66
C GLU A 488 -21.80 -12.33 -26.36
N GLY A 489 -23.11 -12.05 -26.26
CA GLY A 489 -23.72 -11.42 -25.09
C GLY A 489 -23.88 -9.90 -25.18
N LEU A 490 -23.23 -9.25 -26.14
CA LEU A 490 -23.42 -7.82 -26.44
C LEU A 490 -24.74 -7.61 -27.18
N ARG A 491 -25.81 -7.32 -26.43
CA ARG A 491 -27.19 -7.25 -26.96
C ARG A 491 -27.67 -5.84 -27.32
N GLN A 492 -26.93 -4.81 -26.90
CA GLN A 492 -27.33 -3.41 -27.06
C GLN A 492 -26.19 -2.51 -27.56
N VAL A 493 -25.15 -3.12 -28.12
CA VAL A 493 -23.98 -2.36 -28.58
C VAL A 493 -24.35 -1.63 -29.87
N ASP A 494 -24.06 -0.35 -29.94
CA ASP A 494 -24.29 0.46 -31.12
C ASP A 494 -23.02 0.47 -31.97
N ASP A 495 -21.86 0.73 -31.34
CA ASP A 495 -20.57 0.90 -32.04
C ASP A 495 -19.45 0.05 -31.43
N VAL A 496 -18.71 -0.64 -32.29
CA VAL A 496 -17.48 -1.38 -31.96
C VAL A 496 -16.33 -0.88 -32.84
N GLU A 497 -15.31 -0.31 -32.22
CA GLU A 497 -14.12 0.17 -32.92
C GLU A 497 -12.89 -0.66 -32.53
N VAL A 498 -12.25 -1.28 -33.53
CA VAL A 498 -11.06 -2.12 -33.36
C VAL A 498 -9.95 -1.65 -34.34
N GLU A 499 -9.83 -0.34 -34.51
CA GLU A 499 -8.90 0.26 -35.46
C GLU A 499 -7.45 0.20 -34.97
N HIS A 500 -6.48 0.32 -35.89
CA HIS A 500 -5.06 0.38 -35.55
C HIS A 500 -4.61 -0.81 -34.70
N ASN A 501 -4.89 -2.01 -35.18
CA ASN A 501 -4.50 -3.28 -34.57
C ASN A 501 -3.71 -4.13 -35.59
N LEU A 502 -3.48 -5.41 -35.30
CA LEU A 502 -2.63 -6.31 -36.08
C LEU A 502 -3.42 -7.53 -36.59
N ILE A 503 -4.72 -7.37 -36.83
CA ILE A 503 -5.59 -8.47 -37.24
C ILE A 503 -5.26 -8.86 -38.68
N VAL A 504 -4.91 -10.11 -38.92
CA VAL A 504 -4.58 -10.65 -40.26
C VAL A 504 -5.74 -11.45 -40.85
N ASP A 505 -6.42 -12.24 -40.01
CA ASP A 505 -7.45 -13.19 -40.42
C ASP A 505 -8.78 -12.87 -39.70
N LEU A 506 -9.87 -12.92 -40.46
CA LEU A 506 -11.23 -12.82 -39.93
C LEU A 506 -11.77 -14.22 -39.67
N VAL A 507 -11.86 -14.62 -38.40
CA VAL A 507 -12.40 -15.91 -37.99
C VAL A 507 -13.93 -15.93 -38.20
N PRO A 508 -14.49 -16.82 -39.04
CA PRO A 508 -15.93 -16.90 -39.21
C PRO A 508 -16.67 -17.13 -37.88
N GLY A 509 -17.71 -16.33 -37.63
CA GLY A 509 -18.50 -16.41 -36.40
C GLY A 509 -17.98 -15.59 -35.22
N PHE A 510 -16.96 -14.73 -35.41
CA PHE A 510 -16.54 -13.80 -34.36
C PHE A 510 -17.66 -12.80 -33.95
N LEU A 511 -18.60 -12.53 -34.85
CA LEU A 511 -19.82 -11.73 -34.66
C LEU A 511 -21.10 -12.59 -34.54
N ASN A 512 -21.00 -13.81 -34.02
CA ASN A 512 -22.21 -14.57 -33.72
C ASN A 512 -22.98 -13.91 -32.55
N ASP A 513 -24.30 -13.87 -32.68
CA ASP A 513 -25.24 -13.43 -31.63
C ASP A 513 -24.97 -12.03 -31.04
N ILE A 514 -24.40 -11.12 -31.83
CA ILE A 514 -24.26 -9.69 -31.53
C ILE A 514 -25.22 -8.85 -32.38
N GLN A 515 -25.76 -7.79 -31.79
CA GLN A 515 -26.49 -6.74 -32.50
C GLN A 515 -25.69 -5.45 -32.40
N LEU A 516 -25.09 -5.01 -33.52
CA LEU A 516 -24.34 -3.76 -33.63
C LEU A 516 -24.70 -3.01 -34.92
N ASN A 517 -24.59 -1.68 -34.90
CA ASN A 517 -24.87 -0.81 -36.04
C ASN A 517 -23.59 -0.44 -36.79
N THR A 518 -22.50 -0.20 -36.07
CA THR A 518 -21.21 0.24 -36.65
C THR A 518 -20.08 -0.67 -36.22
N LEU A 519 -19.33 -1.16 -37.20
CA LEU A 519 -18.08 -1.89 -36.99
C LEU A 519 -16.94 -1.23 -37.77
N SER A 520 -15.88 -0.86 -37.05
CA SER A 520 -14.64 -0.43 -37.68
C SER A 520 -13.50 -1.40 -37.41
N LEU A 521 -12.92 -1.89 -38.50
CA LEU A 521 -11.72 -2.74 -38.56
C LEU A 521 -10.62 -2.04 -39.38
N ALA A 522 -10.70 -0.72 -39.52
CA ALA A 522 -9.75 0.07 -40.29
C ALA A 522 -8.32 -0.04 -39.73
N PHE A 523 -7.31 0.17 -40.57
CA PHE A 523 -5.90 0.17 -40.15
C PHE A 523 -5.48 -1.13 -39.43
N ASN A 524 -5.88 -2.28 -39.96
CA ASN A 524 -5.41 -3.60 -39.55
C ASN A 524 -4.56 -4.24 -40.68
N GLU A 525 -4.23 -5.53 -40.58
CA GLU A 525 -3.43 -6.27 -41.56
C GLU A 525 -4.25 -7.31 -42.34
N ILE A 526 -5.58 -7.11 -42.43
CA ILE A 526 -6.50 -8.10 -42.99
C ILE A 526 -6.15 -8.34 -44.46
N SER A 527 -5.86 -9.59 -44.83
CA SER A 527 -5.37 -9.92 -46.18
C SER A 527 -6.46 -10.47 -47.11
N GLU A 528 -7.50 -11.06 -46.54
CA GLU A 528 -8.67 -11.57 -47.26
C GLU A 528 -9.94 -11.50 -46.40
N ILE A 529 -11.10 -11.42 -47.07
CA ILE A 529 -12.41 -11.56 -46.42
C ILE A 529 -12.99 -12.92 -46.82
N PRO A 530 -13.01 -13.92 -45.91
CA PRO A 530 -13.53 -15.25 -46.19
C PRO A 530 -15.07 -15.25 -46.25
N ASP A 531 -15.64 -16.33 -46.78
CA ASP A 531 -17.10 -16.50 -46.84
C ASP A 531 -17.70 -16.49 -45.43
N ASN A 532 -18.83 -15.80 -45.26
CA ASN A 532 -19.55 -15.66 -43.99
C ASN A 532 -18.75 -14.95 -42.87
N ALA A 533 -17.73 -14.15 -43.21
CA ALA A 533 -16.89 -13.47 -42.20
C ALA A 533 -17.72 -12.67 -41.17
N PHE A 534 -18.78 -11.99 -41.62
CA PHE A 534 -19.60 -11.11 -40.79
C PHE A 534 -20.99 -11.68 -40.46
N LYS A 535 -21.18 -12.99 -40.67
CA LYS A 535 -22.46 -13.65 -40.39
C LYS A 535 -22.79 -13.55 -38.89
N GLY A 536 -24.05 -13.24 -38.59
CA GLY A 536 -24.56 -13.07 -37.22
C GLY A 536 -24.94 -11.62 -36.88
N SER A 537 -24.33 -10.64 -37.55
CA SER A 537 -24.57 -9.20 -37.32
C SER A 537 -25.61 -8.61 -38.29
N LEU A 538 -26.86 -9.04 -38.19
CA LEU A 538 -27.94 -8.67 -39.14
C LEU A 538 -28.35 -7.18 -39.09
N ALA A 539 -27.99 -6.47 -38.03
CA ALA A 539 -28.31 -5.06 -37.82
C ALA A 539 -27.22 -4.09 -38.31
N LEU A 540 -26.10 -4.60 -38.85
CA LEU A 540 -24.96 -3.77 -39.23
C LEU A 540 -25.34 -2.81 -40.36
N LEU A 541 -25.12 -1.52 -40.14
CA LEU A 541 -25.38 -0.43 -41.09
C LEU A 541 -24.08 0.09 -41.70
N ASN A 542 -23.01 0.16 -40.91
CA ASN A 542 -21.73 0.76 -41.30
C ASN A 542 -20.58 -0.22 -41.08
N LEU A 543 -19.80 -0.51 -42.13
CA LEU A 543 -18.63 -1.36 -42.07
C LEU A 543 -17.41 -0.65 -42.68
N ASN A 544 -16.42 -0.39 -41.84
CA ASN A 544 -15.17 0.25 -42.24
C ASN A 544 -14.01 -0.76 -42.22
N LEU A 545 -13.44 -1.03 -43.39
CA LEU A 545 -12.33 -1.95 -43.65
C LEU A 545 -11.16 -1.25 -44.37
N GLN A 546 -11.12 0.08 -44.32
CA GLN A 546 -10.09 0.84 -45.03
C GLN A 546 -8.69 0.61 -44.46
N HIS A 547 -7.66 0.95 -45.25
CA HIS A 547 -6.26 0.88 -44.82
C HIS A 547 -5.85 -0.50 -44.27
N ASN A 548 -6.33 -1.56 -44.91
CA ASN A 548 -5.92 -2.94 -44.65
C ASN A 548 -5.05 -3.49 -45.81
N GLY A 549 -4.72 -4.78 -45.74
CA GLY A 549 -3.96 -5.50 -46.77
C GLY A 549 -4.82 -6.30 -47.75
N ILE A 550 -6.12 -6.00 -47.88
CA ILE A 550 -7.08 -6.94 -48.48
C ILE A 550 -6.80 -7.12 -49.96
N LYS A 551 -6.46 -8.35 -50.35
CA LYS A 551 -6.19 -8.75 -51.75
C LYS A 551 -7.37 -9.48 -52.37
N LYS A 552 -8.20 -10.13 -51.56
CA LYS A 552 -9.27 -11.03 -52.00
C LYS A 552 -10.51 -10.90 -51.13
N ILE A 553 -11.67 -10.83 -51.78
CA ILE A 553 -12.99 -10.92 -51.15
C ILE A 553 -13.66 -12.16 -51.73
N HIS A 554 -14.06 -13.10 -50.87
CA HIS A 554 -14.72 -14.33 -51.30
C HIS A 554 -16.17 -14.08 -51.78
N TYR A 555 -16.82 -15.12 -52.31
CA TYR A 555 -18.10 -15.01 -53.00
C TYR A 555 -19.25 -14.64 -52.04
N ASP A 556 -19.26 -15.22 -50.84
CA ASP A 556 -20.26 -15.03 -49.79
C ASP A 556 -19.66 -14.28 -48.58
N ALA A 557 -18.65 -13.44 -48.83
CA ALA A 557 -17.91 -12.72 -47.80
C ALA A 557 -18.82 -11.86 -46.88
N PHE A 558 -19.82 -11.22 -47.46
CA PHE A 558 -20.77 -10.34 -46.78
C PHE A 558 -22.18 -10.95 -46.64
N ALA A 559 -22.28 -12.28 -46.65
CA ALA A 559 -23.58 -12.95 -46.54
C ALA A 559 -24.32 -12.57 -45.25
N GLY A 560 -25.61 -12.26 -45.36
CA GLY A 560 -26.49 -11.86 -44.27
C GLY A 560 -26.41 -10.38 -43.83
N LEU A 561 -25.61 -9.55 -44.50
CA LEU A 561 -25.55 -8.10 -44.25
C LEU A 561 -26.58 -7.31 -45.09
N ASP A 562 -27.84 -7.74 -45.11
CA ASP A 562 -28.90 -7.13 -45.92
C ASP A 562 -29.19 -5.66 -45.56
N SER A 563 -28.89 -5.26 -44.31
CA SER A 563 -29.12 -3.92 -43.76
C SER A 563 -27.96 -2.95 -43.96
N LEU A 564 -26.81 -3.43 -44.47
CA LEU A 564 -25.60 -2.60 -44.57
C LEU A 564 -25.82 -1.46 -45.57
N GLU A 565 -25.60 -0.22 -45.11
CA GLU A 565 -25.78 1.00 -45.90
C GLU A 565 -24.44 1.56 -46.41
N ASP A 566 -23.39 1.51 -45.60
CA ASP A 566 -22.08 2.07 -45.93
C ASP A 566 -20.95 1.03 -45.78
N LEU A 567 -20.20 0.82 -46.87
CA LEU A 567 -19.04 -0.08 -46.91
C LEU A 567 -17.81 0.65 -47.42
N ASP A 568 -16.81 0.81 -46.54
CA ASP A 568 -15.52 1.42 -46.89
C ASP A 568 -14.42 0.36 -47.00
N LEU A 569 -13.88 0.20 -48.21
CA LEU A 569 -12.78 -0.70 -48.57
C LEU A 569 -11.59 0.08 -49.17
N GLN A 570 -11.52 1.41 -48.98
CA GLN A 570 -10.46 2.21 -49.57
C GLN A 570 -9.07 1.85 -49.01
N HIS A 571 -8.02 2.18 -49.76
CA HIS A 571 -6.64 1.95 -49.34
C HIS A 571 -6.35 0.47 -49.00
N ASN A 572 -6.80 -0.44 -49.87
CA ASN A 572 -6.51 -1.87 -49.80
C ASN A 572 -5.70 -2.32 -51.04
N LEU A 573 -5.52 -3.62 -51.22
CA LEU A 573 -4.73 -4.23 -52.30
C LEU A 573 -5.58 -5.01 -53.31
N LEU A 574 -6.88 -4.71 -53.40
CA LEU A 574 -7.80 -5.44 -54.26
C LEU A 574 -7.44 -5.26 -55.72
N CYS A 575 -7.11 -6.36 -56.41
CA CYS A 575 -6.86 -6.34 -57.85
C CYS A 575 -8.10 -6.72 -58.67
N HIS A 576 -8.95 -7.60 -58.11
CA HIS A 576 -10.17 -8.11 -58.73
C HIS A 576 -11.27 -8.25 -57.67
N LEU A 577 -12.52 -8.17 -58.10
CA LEU A 577 -13.70 -8.41 -57.27
C LEU A 577 -14.42 -9.66 -57.77
N SER A 578 -14.68 -10.60 -56.86
CA SER A 578 -15.44 -11.82 -57.17
C SER A 578 -16.86 -11.44 -57.59
N VAL A 579 -17.36 -12.04 -58.68
CA VAL A 579 -18.77 -11.89 -59.06
C VAL A 579 -19.61 -12.43 -57.91
N GLY A 580 -20.58 -11.67 -57.42
CA GLY A 580 -21.44 -12.09 -56.32
C GLY A 580 -20.97 -11.73 -54.91
N ALA A 581 -19.74 -11.21 -54.74
CA ALA A 581 -19.22 -10.79 -53.43
C ALA A 581 -20.16 -9.84 -52.68
N PHE A 582 -20.88 -8.98 -53.41
CA PHE A 582 -21.79 -7.97 -52.87
C PHE A 582 -23.28 -8.30 -53.08
N LYS A 583 -23.63 -9.54 -53.46
CA LYS A 583 -24.98 -9.89 -53.94
C LYS A 583 -26.09 -9.70 -52.91
N GLU A 584 -25.75 -9.76 -51.62
CA GLU A 584 -26.71 -9.67 -50.50
C GLU A 584 -26.77 -8.28 -49.87
N LEU A 585 -25.88 -7.36 -50.26
CA LEU A 585 -25.83 -5.98 -49.74
C LEU A 585 -26.92 -5.10 -50.37
N ARG A 586 -28.19 -5.43 -50.09
CA ARG A 586 -29.35 -4.85 -50.78
C ARG A 586 -29.61 -3.39 -50.42
N ALA A 587 -29.37 -3.02 -49.16
CA ALA A 587 -29.55 -1.67 -48.64
C ALA A 587 -28.33 -0.76 -48.85
N LEU A 588 -27.25 -1.26 -49.47
CA LEU A 588 -25.98 -0.53 -49.56
C LEU A 588 -26.15 0.73 -50.41
N ARG A 589 -25.91 1.89 -49.79
CA ARG A 589 -25.99 3.23 -50.39
C ARG A 589 -24.62 3.73 -50.84
N MET A 590 -23.57 3.41 -50.11
CA MET A 590 -22.20 3.85 -50.41
C MET A 590 -21.23 2.67 -50.42
N LEU A 591 -20.47 2.57 -51.51
CA LEU A 591 -19.35 1.65 -51.64
C LEU A 591 -18.09 2.43 -52.01
N ASN A 592 -17.14 2.47 -51.09
CA ASN A 592 -15.84 3.10 -51.33
C ASN A 592 -14.77 2.05 -51.62
N LEU A 593 -14.21 2.09 -52.82
CA LEU A 593 -13.16 1.20 -53.32
C LEU A 593 -11.93 2.02 -53.79
N ALA A 594 -11.81 3.27 -53.36
CA ALA A 594 -10.72 4.14 -53.76
C ALA A 594 -9.35 3.59 -53.33
N ASN A 595 -8.29 4.01 -54.02
CA ASN A 595 -6.90 3.68 -53.67
C ASN A 595 -6.63 2.16 -53.55
N ASN A 596 -7.22 1.37 -54.45
CA ASN A 596 -6.98 -0.07 -54.58
C ASN A 596 -6.14 -0.37 -55.83
N LYS A 597 -6.05 -1.65 -56.22
CA LYS A 597 -5.32 -2.12 -57.40
C LYS A 597 -6.24 -2.63 -58.52
N LEU A 598 -7.51 -2.21 -58.54
CA LEU A 598 -8.52 -2.78 -59.42
C LEU A 598 -8.21 -2.46 -60.88
N THR A 599 -8.22 -3.47 -61.75
CA THR A 599 -7.90 -3.31 -63.18
C THR A 599 -9.10 -3.41 -64.11
N LYS A 600 -10.11 -4.20 -63.74
CA LYS A 600 -11.33 -4.45 -64.52
C LYS A 600 -12.44 -5.01 -63.64
N PHE A 601 -13.67 -4.96 -64.13
CA PHE A 601 -14.84 -5.59 -63.51
C PHE A 601 -15.43 -6.64 -64.45
N ASN A 602 -15.93 -7.73 -63.88
CA ASN A 602 -16.68 -8.72 -64.64
C ASN A 602 -18.16 -8.31 -64.68
N MET A 603 -18.89 -8.75 -65.70
CA MET A 603 -20.33 -8.54 -65.74
C MET A 603 -20.97 -9.18 -64.50
N GLY A 604 -21.82 -8.42 -63.81
CA GLY A 604 -22.44 -8.86 -62.56
C GLY A 604 -21.59 -8.66 -61.29
N THR A 605 -20.41 -8.05 -61.33
CA THR A 605 -19.62 -7.76 -60.12
C THR A 605 -20.43 -7.01 -59.04
N PHE A 606 -21.26 -6.04 -59.46
CA PHE A 606 -22.11 -5.24 -58.57
C PHE A 606 -23.57 -5.68 -58.53
N SER A 607 -23.89 -6.89 -59.03
CA SER A 607 -25.26 -7.39 -58.98
C SER A 607 -25.72 -7.56 -57.53
N GLY A 608 -26.89 -7.04 -57.17
CA GLY A 608 -27.44 -7.13 -55.81
C GLY A 608 -27.47 -5.81 -55.05
N LEU A 609 -26.61 -4.87 -55.43
CA LEU A 609 -26.54 -3.50 -54.87
C LEU A 609 -27.70 -2.63 -55.36
N ARG A 610 -28.91 -2.83 -54.83
CA ARG A 610 -30.15 -2.22 -55.35
C ARG A 610 -30.27 -0.73 -55.03
N ASP A 611 -29.79 -0.34 -53.85
CA ASP A 611 -29.96 1.03 -53.33
C ASP A 611 -28.68 1.87 -53.44
N LEU A 612 -27.69 1.39 -54.21
CA LEU A 612 -26.38 2.03 -54.33
C LEU A 612 -26.50 3.39 -55.01
N SER A 613 -26.12 4.43 -54.26
CA SER A 613 -26.19 5.82 -54.69
C SER A 613 -24.80 6.43 -54.92
N SER A 614 -23.77 5.90 -54.26
CA SER A 614 -22.39 6.38 -54.36
C SER A 614 -21.41 5.21 -54.52
N LEU A 615 -20.65 5.22 -55.61
CA LEU A 615 -19.57 4.26 -55.88
C LEU A 615 -18.28 5.04 -56.13
N ILE A 616 -17.31 4.91 -55.22
CA ILE A 616 -16.05 5.64 -55.27
C ILE A 616 -14.93 4.70 -55.76
N LEU A 617 -14.35 5.00 -56.92
CA LEU A 617 -13.34 4.16 -57.58
C LEU A 617 -12.00 4.88 -57.84
N ALA A 618 -11.81 6.08 -57.26
CA ALA A 618 -10.64 6.91 -57.48
C ALA A 618 -9.33 6.16 -57.21
N ASN A 619 -8.25 6.52 -57.93
CA ASN A 619 -6.91 5.96 -57.73
C ASN A 619 -6.84 4.42 -57.79
N ASN A 620 -7.49 3.85 -58.81
CA ASN A 620 -7.34 2.45 -59.23
C ASN A 620 -6.65 2.37 -60.60
N PHE A 621 -6.43 1.16 -61.11
CA PHE A 621 -5.81 0.90 -62.42
C PHE A 621 -6.83 0.43 -63.46
N ILE A 622 -8.07 0.93 -63.36
CA ILE A 622 -9.19 0.47 -64.17
C ILE A 622 -8.92 0.86 -65.63
N GLN A 623 -8.71 -0.15 -66.46
CA GLN A 623 -8.59 0.04 -67.90
C GLN A 623 -9.98 -0.03 -68.51
N VAL A 624 -10.41 1.05 -69.16
CA VAL A 624 -11.60 1.01 -70.00
C VAL A 624 -11.21 0.22 -71.25
N GLY A 625 -11.76 -0.99 -71.40
CA GLY A 625 -11.59 -1.80 -72.61
C GLY A 625 -12.05 -0.99 -73.83
N ARG A 626 -11.28 -1.07 -74.92
CA ARG A 626 -11.66 -0.49 -76.22
C ARG A 626 -12.98 -1.04 -76.74
#